data_AF-A0A7C7UVC0-F1
#
_entry.id   AF-A0A7C7UVC0-F1
#
_cell.length_a   1.000
_cell.length_b   1.000
_cell.length_c   1.000
_cell.angle_alpha   90.00
_cell.angle_beta   90.00
_cell.angle_gamma   90.00
#
_symmetry.space_group_name_H-M   'P 1'
#
loop_
_entity.id
_entity.type
_entity.pdbx_description
1 polymer ?
#
loop_
_entity_poly.entity_id
_entity_poly.type
_entity_poly.pdbx_seq_one_letter_code
_entity_poly.pdbx_strand_id
1 'polypeptide(L)'
;MFFADEEATAAVHLTPDITLHFRAGDEEAVSLILNNFSHLVQPDEYGPRAFRLEVDRWPEPLRAVVWRILARPPVSEWLAISSYHPPRVRHAIPLAAVRPVPVLVAS
;
A
#
# COMPACT_ATOMS: atom_id res chain seq x y z
N MET A 1 9.40 0.51 -7.17
CA MET A 1 10.37 1.05 -6.21
C MET A 1 10.97 -0.12 -5.46
N PHE A 2 12.30 -0.16 -5.31
CA PHE A 2 13.00 -1.19 -4.55
C PHE A 2 13.53 -0.58 -3.25
N PHE A 3 13.41 -1.33 -2.17
CA PHE A 3 13.82 -0.92 -0.83
C PHE A 3 15.01 -1.74 -0.32
N ALA A 4 15.18 -2.94 -0.87
CA ALA A 4 16.20 -3.90 -0.50
C ALA A 4 16.72 -4.58 -1.78
N ASP A 5 17.98 -5.05 -1.75
CA ASP A 5 18.62 -5.73 -2.88
C ASP A 5 18.35 -7.25 -2.87
N GLU A 6 17.86 -7.78 -1.74
CA GLU A 6 17.52 -9.18 -1.56
C GLU A 6 16.26 -9.59 -2.33
N GLU A 7 16.18 -10.88 -2.67
CA GLU A 7 15.04 -11.43 -3.39
C GLU A 7 13.81 -11.56 -2.48
N ALA A 8 12.65 -11.17 -3.02
CA ALA A 8 11.38 -11.34 -2.32
C ALA A 8 10.99 -12.81 -2.26
N THR A 9 10.52 -13.26 -1.09
CA THR A 9 9.99 -14.63 -0.93
C THR A 9 8.48 -14.69 -1.11
N ALA A 10 7.80 -13.54 -1.14
CA ALA A 10 6.35 -13.43 -1.25
C ALA A 10 5.93 -12.15 -1.98
N ALA A 11 4.75 -12.22 -2.59
CA ALA A 11 4.11 -11.12 -3.30
C ALA A 11 2.61 -11.08 -2.98
N VAL A 12 2.07 -9.88 -2.77
CA VAL A 12 0.62 -9.67 -2.60
C VAL A 12 0.17 -8.45 -3.39
N HIS A 13 -0.91 -8.62 -4.15
CA HIS A 13 -1.64 -7.52 -4.75
C HIS A 13 -2.45 -6.80 -3.66
N LEU A 14 -2.03 -5.60 -3.30
CA LEU A 14 -2.76 -4.74 -2.37
C LEU A 14 -4.02 -4.21 -3.07
N THR A 15 -3.87 -3.85 -4.35
CA THR A 15 -4.91 -3.51 -5.31
C THR A 15 -4.50 -4.05 -6.69
N PRO A 16 -5.34 -3.98 -7.73
CA PRO A 16 -4.93 -4.35 -9.09
C PRO A 16 -3.71 -3.57 -9.62
N ASP A 17 -3.51 -2.34 -9.14
CA ASP A 17 -2.44 -1.45 -9.59
C ASP A 17 -1.25 -1.35 -8.62
N ILE A 18 -1.34 -1.98 -7.44
CA ILE A 18 -0.35 -1.89 -6.37
C ILE A 18 0.04 -3.30 -5.90
N THR A 19 1.30 -3.67 -6.09
CA THR A 19 1.84 -4.96 -5.63
C THR A 19 2.97 -4.74 -4.63
N LEU A 20 2.88 -5.43 -3.49
CA LEU A 20 3.93 -5.48 -2.47
C LEU A 20 4.70 -6.79 -2.61
N HIS A 21 6.02 -6.68 -2.73
CA HIS A 21 6.95 -7.79 -2.62
C HIS A 21 7.71 -7.69 -1.29
N PHE A 22 7.83 -8.81 -0.59
CA PHE A 22 8.41 -8.86 0.74
C PHE A 22 9.01 -10.22 1.06
N ARG A 23 9.84 -10.26 2.10
CA ARG A 23 10.37 -11.49 2.68
C ARG A 23 9.49 -11.86 3.88
N ALA A 24 8.80 -12.99 3.77
CA ALA A 24 7.83 -13.40 4.78
C ALA A 24 8.48 -13.88 6.08
N GLY A 25 9.74 -14.33 6.02
CA GLY A 25 10.47 -14.86 7.17
C GLY A 25 10.85 -13.80 8.21
N ASP A 26 11.17 -12.59 7.77
CA ASP A 26 11.56 -11.47 8.63
C ASP A 26 10.72 -10.21 8.44
N GLU A 27 9.66 -10.30 7.62
CA GLU A 27 8.66 -9.24 7.42
C GLU A 27 9.24 -7.98 6.79
N GLU A 28 10.28 -8.14 5.95
CA GLU A 28 10.94 -7.02 5.30
C GLU A 28 10.34 -6.71 3.93
N ALA A 29 10.05 -5.44 3.69
CA ALA A 29 9.59 -4.97 2.39
C ALA A 29 10.75 -4.94 1.39
N VAL A 30 10.59 -5.61 0.25
CA VAL A 30 11.62 -5.65 -0.80
C VAL A 30 11.31 -4.64 -1.89
N SER A 31 10.08 -4.59 -2.37
CA SER A 31 9.66 -3.61 -3.37
C SER A 31 8.17 -3.33 -3.34
N LEU A 32 7.83 -2.13 -3.82
CA LEU A 32 6.47 -1.70 -4.07
C LEU A 32 6.33 -1.31 -5.55
N ILE A 33 5.48 -2.03 -6.27
CA ILE A 33 5.22 -1.82 -7.70
C ILE A 33 3.90 -1.06 -7.86
N LEU A 34 3.95 0.04 -8.60
CA LEU A 34 2.81 0.91 -8.91
C LEU A 34 2.63 0.91 -10.44
N ASN A 35 1.74 0.07 -10.97
CA ASN A 35 1.63 -0.16 -12.42
C ASN A 35 1.04 1.05 -13.17
N ASN A 36 0.05 1.71 -12.58
CA ASN A 36 -0.63 2.86 -13.18
C ASN A 36 -0.36 4.14 -12.37
N PHE A 37 0.92 4.50 -12.23
CA PHE A 37 1.36 5.55 -11.32
C PHE A 37 0.62 6.88 -11.51
N SER A 38 0.48 7.36 -12.76
CA SER A 38 -0.22 8.61 -13.05
C SER A 38 -1.67 8.62 -12.53
N HIS A 39 -2.40 7.52 -12.69
CA HIS A 39 -3.75 7.37 -12.16
C HIS A 39 -3.78 7.29 -10.62
N LEU A 40 -2.77 6.65 -10.02
CA LEU A 40 -2.67 6.46 -8.57
C LEU A 40 -2.32 7.76 -7.82
N VAL A 41 -1.56 8.67 -8.44
CA VAL A 41 -1.14 9.94 -7.82
C VAL A 41 -1.97 11.14 -8.27
N GLN A 42 -2.79 11.00 -9.30
CA GLN A 42 -3.69 12.06 -9.72
C GLN A 42 -4.69 12.36 -8.59
N PRO A 43 -4.69 13.59 -8.04
CA PRO A 43 -5.65 13.95 -7.02
C PRO A 43 -7.08 13.96 -7.57
N ASP A 44 -8.04 13.70 -6.71
CA ASP A 44 -9.46 13.95 -6.96
C ASP A 44 -9.88 15.31 -6.37
N GLU A 45 -11.19 15.59 -6.38
CA GLU A 45 -11.78 16.81 -5.83
C GLU A 45 -11.43 17.03 -4.34
N TYR A 46 -11.14 15.97 -3.59
CA TYR A 46 -10.99 15.98 -2.13
C TYR A 46 -9.58 15.65 -1.65
N GLY A 47 -8.64 15.36 -2.55
CA GLY A 47 -7.23 15.14 -2.24
C GLY A 47 -6.63 13.93 -2.96
N PRO A 48 -5.63 13.26 -2.36
CA PRO A 48 -5.05 12.05 -2.94
C PRO A 48 -6.11 10.95 -3.07
N ARG A 49 -6.13 10.29 -4.23
CA ARG A 49 -7.06 9.18 -4.47
C ARG A 49 -6.73 8.00 -3.56
N ALA A 50 -7.76 7.52 -2.87
CA ALA A 50 -7.69 6.35 -2.02
C ALA A 50 -8.35 5.15 -2.70
N PHE A 51 -7.72 3.99 -2.61
CA PHE A 51 -8.15 2.76 -3.24
C PHE A 51 -8.44 1.71 -2.16
N ARG A 52 -9.52 0.96 -2.33
CA ARG A 52 -9.84 -0.15 -1.43
C ARG A 52 -8.78 -1.24 -1.55
N LEU A 53 -8.27 -1.70 -0.41
CA LEU A 53 -7.38 -2.85 -0.34
C LEU A 53 -8.17 -4.15 -0.55
N GLU A 54 -7.65 -5.05 -1.39
CA GLU A 54 -8.24 -6.37 -1.68
C GLU A 54 -7.84 -7.42 -0.63
N VAL A 55 -8.00 -7.09 0.65
CA VAL A 55 -7.55 -7.90 1.80
C VAL A 55 -8.08 -9.33 1.79
N ASP A 56 -9.29 -9.51 1.27
CA ASP A 56 -9.95 -10.82 1.12
C ASP A 56 -9.23 -11.74 0.13
N ARG A 57 -8.40 -11.18 -0.77
CA ARG A 57 -7.59 -11.93 -1.74
C ARG A 57 -6.17 -12.21 -1.26
N TRP A 58 -5.76 -11.61 -0.14
CA TRP A 58 -4.43 -11.86 0.41
C TRP A 58 -4.39 -13.27 1.00
N PRO A 59 -3.28 -14.02 0.82
CA PRO A 59 -3.12 -15.32 1.46
C PRO A 59 -3.29 -15.19 2.98
N GLU A 60 -4.20 -15.98 3.55
CA GLU A 60 -4.55 -15.91 4.99
C GLU A 60 -3.32 -15.92 5.92
N PRO A 61 -2.31 -16.81 5.72
CA PRO A 61 -1.14 -16.85 6.59
C PRO A 61 -0.28 -15.57 6.53
N LEU A 62 -0.37 -14.82 5.43
CA LEU A 62 0.45 -13.63 5.19
C LEU A 62 -0.26 -12.33 5.58
N ARG A 63 -1.57 -12.35 5.82
CA ARG A 63 -2.36 -11.12 6.06
C ARG A 63 -1.82 -10.28 7.22
N ALA A 64 -1.46 -10.90 8.34
CA ALA A 64 -0.88 -10.21 9.49
C ALA A 64 0.53 -9.66 9.21
N VAL A 65 1.32 -10.34 8.38
CA VAL A 65 2.64 -9.87 7.93
C VAL A 65 2.48 -8.64 7.03
N VAL A 66 1.59 -8.71 6.03
CA VAL A 66 1.33 -7.59 5.10
C VAL A 66 0.88 -6.35 5.86
N TRP A 67 -0.04 -6.48 6.83
CA TRP A 67 -0.47 -5.33 7.63
C TRP A 67 0.66 -4.68 8.42
N ARG A 68 1.52 -5.50 9.01
CA ARG A 68 2.68 -5.03 9.78
C ARG A 68 3.71 -4.33 8.89
N ILE A 69 3.87 -4.78 7.65
CA ILE A 69 4.72 -4.13 6.65
C ILE A 69 4.13 -2.77 6.24
N LEU A 70 2.84 -2.73 5.92
CA LEU A 70 2.16 -1.49 5.49
C LEU A 70 2.19 -0.39 6.55
N ALA A 71 2.24 -0.76 7.83
CA ALA A 71 2.25 0.17 8.95
C ALA A 71 3.64 0.74 9.28
N ARG A 72 4.72 0.30 8.60
CA ARG A 72 6.10 0.66 8.93
C ARG A 72 6.87 1.19 7.72
N PRO A 73 7.94 1.99 7.93
CA PRO A 73 8.87 2.32 6.86
C PRO A 73 9.49 1.04 6.28
N PRO A 74 9.84 1.03 4.98
CA PRO A 74 9.72 2.16 4.05
C PRO A 74 8.30 2.30 3.48
N VAL A 75 7.44 1.27 3.59
CA VAL A 75 6.15 1.25 2.88
C VAL A 75 5.20 2.36 3.34
N SER A 76 5.16 2.66 4.64
CA SER A 76 4.30 3.72 5.19
C SER A 76 4.66 5.14 4.71
N GLU A 77 5.86 5.33 4.16
CA GLU A 77 6.34 6.58 3.56
C GLU A 77 5.83 6.76 2.13
N TRP A 78 5.38 5.68 1.48
CA TRP A 78 4.84 5.68 0.12
C TRP A 78 3.34 5.46 0.08
N LEU A 79 2.78 4.68 1.01
CA LEU A 79 1.36 4.40 1.12
C LEU A 79 0.81 4.91 2.45
N ALA A 80 -0.21 5.75 2.36
CA ALA A 80 -1.04 6.13 3.50
C ALA A 80 -2.19 5.13 3.63
N ILE A 81 -2.24 4.40 4.74
CA ILE A 81 -3.34 3.49 5.06
C ILE A 81 -4.38 4.23 5.89
N SER A 82 -5.65 4.08 5.52
CA SER A 82 -6.78 4.62 6.26
C SER A 82 -7.94 3.64 6.28
N SER A 83 -8.97 3.94 7.07
CA SER A 83 -10.18 3.13 7.16
C SER A 83 -11.41 4.00 6.97
N TYR A 84 -12.32 3.55 6.12
CA TYR A 84 -13.64 4.13 5.99
C TYR A 84 -14.65 3.27 6.75
N HIS A 85 -15.48 3.91 7.57
CA HIS A 85 -16.50 3.25 8.39
C HIS A 85 -17.90 3.67 7.93
N PRO A 86 -18.53 2.94 6.99
CA PRO A 86 -19.89 3.26 6.56
C PRO A 86 -20.87 3.05 7.73
N PRO A 87 -21.85 3.97 7.96
CA PRO A 87 -22.75 3.91 9.12
C PRO A 87 -23.60 2.64 9.26
N ARG A 88 -23.74 1.85 8.18
CA ARG A 88 -24.61 0.66 8.11
C ARG A 88 -23.85 -0.63 7.80
N VAL A 89 -22.51 -0.59 7.76
CA VAL A 89 -21.67 -1.77 7.49
C VAL A 89 -20.88 -2.08 8.75
N ARG A 90 -20.88 -3.35 9.17
CA ARG A 90 -20.23 -3.78 10.43
C ARG A 90 -18.71 -3.77 10.38
N HIS A 91 -18.11 -3.72 9.19
CA HIS A 91 -16.67 -3.84 8.98
C HIS A 91 -16.11 -2.58 8.34
N ALA A 92 -14.94 -2.16 8.81
CA ALA A 92 -14.17 -1.08 8.23
C ALA A 92 -13.73 -1.46 6.81
N ILE A 93 -13.76 -0.50 5.89
CA ILE A 93 -13.23 -0.65 4.55
C ILE A 93 -11.80 -0.11 4.56
N PRO A 94 -10.79 -0.97 4.41
CA PRO A 94 -9.40 -0.54 4.38
C PRO A 94 -9.08 0.15 3.05
N LEU A 95 -8.43 1.30 3.14
CA LEU A 95 -8.05 2.12 2.00
C LEU A 95 -6.54 2.37 2.01
N ALA A 96 -5.96 2.48 0.83
CA ALA A 96 -4.58 2.92 0.62
C ALA A 96 -4.54 4.06 -0.40
N ALA A 97 -3.79 5.12 -0.10
CA ALA A 97 -3.51 6.20 -1.02
C ALA A 97 -1.98 6.32 -1.21
N VAL A 98 -1.53 6.58 -2.43
CA VAL A 98 -0.13 6.91 -2.66
C VAL A 98 0.14 8.29 -2.07
N ARG A 99 1.17 8.40 -1.23
CA ARG A 99 1.54 9.69 -0.65
C ARG A 99 2.06 10.61 -1.76
N PRO A 100 1.69 11.90 -1.74
CA PRO A 100 2.32 12.87 -2.62
C PRO A 100 3.82 12.89 -2.30
N VAL A 101 4.67 12.71 -3.30
CA VAL A 101 6.09 13.06 -3.15
C VAL A 101 6.11 14.57 -2.95
N PRO A 102 6.71 15.11 -1.87
CA PRO A 102 6.86 16.55 -1.73
C PRO A 102 7.61 17.05 -2.96
N VAL A 103 6.94 17.82 -3.82
CA VAL A 103 7.65 18.61 -4.82
C VAL A 103 8.39 19.65 -4.00
N LEU A 104 9.70 19.49 -3.84
CA LEU A 104 10.56 20.55 -3.35
C LEU A 104 10.39 21.72 -4.30
N VAL A 105 9.56 22.69 -3.92
CA VAL A 105 9.46 23.96 -4.63
C VAL A 105 10.76 24.69 -4.30
N ALA A 106 11.72 24.62 -5.23
CA ALA A 106 12.90 25.47 -5.15
C ALA A 106 12.41 26.93 -5.13
N SER A 107 12.71 27.63 -4.04
CA SER A 107 12.42 29.05 -3.86
C SER A 107 13.44 29.90 -4.61
#